data_AF-A0A2A6P469-F1
#
_entry.id   AF-A0A2A6P469-F1
#
_cell.length_a   1.000
_cell.length_b   1.000
_cell.length_c   1.000
_cell.angle_alpha   90.00
_cell.angle_beta   90.00
_cell.angle_gamma   90.00
#
_symmetry.space_group_name_H-M   'P 1'
#
loop_
_entity.id
_entity.type
_entity.pdbx_description
1 polymer ?
#
loop_
_entity_poly.entity_id
_entity_poly.type
_entity_poly.pdbx_seq_one_letter_code
_entity_poly.pdbx_strand_id
1 'polypeptide(L)'
;MLRFDVGTGANEFSLGNNNTTVENFKAGNNATINFARTEIAVKTDASVTDGGSTSFQNAINSYTNITTGALFVFHNTDLGHAAVYYDSKPSAAGGAVLVAEFDNIKLLGSLGSFNAGDFLLI
;
A
#
# COMPACT_ATOMS: atom_id res chain seq x y z
N MET A 1 -1.79 -11.55 9.51
CA MET A 1 -0.55 -10.76 9.61
C MET A 1 0.31 -11.07 8.40
N LEU A 2 0.73 -10.04 7.65
CA LEU A 2 1.69 -10.16 6.54
C LEU A 2 3.09 -9.76 7.01
N ARG A 3 4.10 -10.44 6.48
CA ARG A 3 5.50 -10.21 6.79
C ARG A 3 6.22 -9.61 5.58
N PHE A 4 7.02 -8.58 5.83
CA PHE A 4 7.87 -7.95 4.83
C PHE A 4 9.28 -7.78 5.40
N ASP A 5 10.28 -8.29 4.69
CA ASP A 5 11.67 -8.00 5.03
C ASP A 5 12.01 -6.58 4.51
N VAL A 6 12.46 -5.69 5.40
CA VAL A 6 12.63 -4.26 5.12
C VAL A 6 14.08 -3.82 5.23
N GLY A 7 14.49 -2.89 4.37
CA GLY A 7 15.88 -2.45 4.30
C GLY A 7 16.28 -1.94 2.92
N THR A 8 17.59 -1.90 2.67
CA THR A 8 18.18 -1.37 1.43
C THR A 8 18.85 -2.44 0.58
N GLY A 9 18.75 -3.71 0.98
CA GLY A 9 19.28 -4.87 0.27
C GLY A 9 18.45 -5.25 -0.95
N ALA A 10 19.00 -6.16 -1.77
CA ALA A 10 18.43 -6.54 -3.06
C ALA A 10 17.07 -7.25 -2.99
N ASN A 11 16.71 -7.80 -1.83
CA ASN A 11 15.46 -8.55 -1.61
C ASN A 11 14.61 -7.94 -0.49
N GLU A 12 14.88 -6.68 -0.14
CA GLU A 12 14.22 -5.98 0.96
C GLU A 12 13.36 -4.84 0.41
N PHE A 13 12.24 -4.57 1.07
CA PHE A 13 11.41 -3.42 0.76
C PHE A 13 11.97 -2.18 1.46
N SER A 14 12.32 -1.16 0.68
CA SER A 14 12.71 0.13 1.23
C SER A 14 11.45 0.91 1.58
N LEU A 15 11.05 0.89 2.85
CA LEU A 15 9.81 1.50 3.35
C LEU A 15 10.14 2.64 4.29
N GLY A 16 9.67 3.85 3.99
CA GLY A 16 9.82 5.01 4.89
C GLY A 16 11.27 5.23 5.36
N ASN A 17 11.54 4.89 6.62
CA ASN A 17 12.86 5.01 7.26
C ASN A 17 13.65 3.69 7.38
N ASN A 18 13.17 2.59 6.79
CA ASN A 18 13.78 1.26 6.78
C ASN A 18 13.99 0.64 8.16
N ASN A 19 13.09 0.93 9.11
CA ASN A 19 13.08 0.26 10.40
C ASN A 19 11.99 -0.83 10.47
N THR A 20 12.07 -1.68 11.50
CA THR A 20 11.19 -2.84 11.67
C THR A 20 9.88 -2.52 12.41
N THR A 21 9.61 -1.24 12.68
CA THR A 21 8.39 -0.78 13.34
C THR A 21 7.51 -0.06 12.34
N VAL A 22 6.22 -0.40 12.27
CA VAL A 22 5.28 0.38 11.47
C VAL A 22 4.96 1.67 12.22
N GLU A 23 5.52 2.78 11.78
CA GLU A 23 5.35 4.10 12.41
C GLU A 23 4.31 4.95 11.69
N ASN A 24 4.22 4.82 10.36
CA ASN A 24 3.41 5.68 9.50
C ASN A 24 2.35 4.90 8.73
N PHE A 25 1.51 4.18 9.48
CA PHE A 25 0.29 3.57 8.96
C PHE A 25 -0.79 4.64 8.72
N LYS A 26 -1.38 4.64 7.52
CA LYS A 26 -2.49 5.53 7.13
C LYS A 26 -3.61 4.69 6.53
N ALA A 27 -4.83 4.84 7.03
CA ALA A 27 -6.02 4.23 6.44
C ALA A 27 -7.07 5.31 6.17
N GLY A 28 -7.60 5.37 4.95
CA GLY A 28 -8.60 6.36 4.59
C GLY A 28 -8.64 6.70 3.10
N ASN A 29 -9.03 7.95 2.83
CA ASN A 29 -9.06 8.52 1.49
C ASN A 29 -7.69 9.06 1.05
N ASN A 30 -7.65 9.66 -0.15
CA ASN A 30 -6.40 10.20 -0.70
C ASN A 30 -5.77 11.29 0.19
N ALA A 31 -6.58 12.12 0.85
CA ALA A 31 -6.06 13.17 1.72
C ALA A 31 -5.41 12.59 2.99
N THR A 32 -5.92 11.48 3.50
CA THR A 32 -5.33 10.77 4.66
C THR A 32 -4.05 10.01 4.26
N ILE A 33 -4.05 9.38 3.10
CA ILE A 33 -2.95 8.51 2.63
C ILE A 33 -1.76 9.31 2.09
N ASN A 34 -2.03 10.37 1.31
CA ASN A 34 -1.02 11.18 0.63
C ASN A 34 -0.28 12.10 1.61
N PHE A 35 0.47 11.48 2.53
CA PHE A 35 1.21 12.13 3.59
C PHE A 35 2.68 11.73 3.54
N ALA A 36 3.57 12.65 3.93
CA ALA A 36 4.99 12.37 3.93
C ALA A 36 5.31 11.18 4.85
N ARG A 37 6.25 10.34 4.42
CA ARG A 37 6.75 9.17 5.16
C ARG A 37 5.74 8.05 5.41
N THR A 38 4.58 8.05 4.75
CA THR A 38 3.66 6.89 4.80
C THR A 38 4.41 5.61 4.42
N GLU A 39 4.37 4.60 5.29
CA GLU A 39 4.98 3.28 5.07
C GLU A 39 3.94 2.28 4.56
N ILE A 40 2.74 2.36 5.13
CA ILE A 40 1.62 1.49 4.80
C ILE A 40 0.37 2.36 4.65
N ALA A 41 -0.24 2.29 3.47
CA ALA A 41 -1.44 3.01 3.11
C ALA A 41 -2.57 2.02 2.84
N VAL A 42 -3.73 2.20 3.47
CA VAL A 42 -4.93 1.39 3.22
C VAL A 42 -6.03 2.29 2.66
N LYS A 43 -6.40 2.07 1.39
CA LYS A 43 -7.43 2.85 0.70
C LYS A 43 -8.82 2.31 1.01
N THR A 44 -9.54 2.96 1.91
CA THR A 44 -10.80 2.41 2.47
C THR A 44 -12.08 2.94 1.81
N ASP A 45 -11.97 3.92 0.93
CA ASP A 45 -13.08 4.68 0.34
C ASP A 45 -13.30 4.42 -1.16
N ALA A 46 -12.41 3.69 -1.82
CA ALA A 46 -12.57 3.31 -3.22
C ALA A 46 -11.84 2.02 -3.57
N SER A 47 -12.38 1.29 -4.54
CA SER A 47 -11.72 0.14 -5.16
C SER A 47 -10.83 0.56 -6.33
N VAL A 48 -9.93 -0.34 -6.71
CA VAL A 48 -9.08 -0.20 -7.90
C VAL A 48 -9.23 -1.42 -8.82
N THR A 49 -8.64 -1.31 -10.00
CA THR A 49 -8.50 -2.37 -11.02
C THR A 49 -7.02 -2.56 -11.36
N ASP A 50 -6.67 -3.59 -12.14
CA ASP A 50 -5.31 -3.80 -12.66
C ASP A 50 -4.98 -2.87 -13.84
N GLY A 51 -6.00 -2.26 -14.46
CA GLY A 51 -5.82 -1.37 -15.61
C GLY A 51 -6.90 -0.29 -15.72
N GLY A 52 -6.75 0.61 -16.70
CA GLY A 52 -7.71 1.70 -16.95
C GLY A 52 -7.48 2.94 -16.08
N SER A 53 -8.48 3.84 -16.01
CA SER A 53 -8.38 5.11 -15.27
C SER A 53 -8.41 4.93 -13.74
N THR A 54 -8.98 3.83 -13.25
CA THR A 54 -9.10 3.48 -11.83
C THR A 54 -8.05 2.49 -11.35
N SER A 55 -6.95 2.32 -12.11
CA SER A 55 -5.93 1.34 -11.76
C SER A 55 -5.23 1.66 -10.44
N PHE A 56 -4.71 0.63 -9.76
CA PHE A 56 -3.89 0.82 -8.57
C PHE A 56 -2.69 1.74 -8.86
N GLN A 57 -2.07 1.63 -10.04
CA GLN A 57 -0.94 2.47 -10.43
C GLN A 57 -1.34 3.94 -10.56
N ASN A 58 -2.51 4.24 -11.15
CA ASN A 58 -2.97 5.63 -11.25
C ASN A 58 -3.27 6.22 -9.87
N ALA A 59 -3.85 5.42 -8.96
CA ALA A 59 -4.08 5.83 -7.58
C ALA A 59 -2.74 6.16 -6.89
N ILE A 60 -1.75 5.26 -6.97
CA ILE A 60 -0.41 5.45 -6.40
C ILE A 60 0.29 6.69 -6.97
N ASN A 61 0.25 6.87 -8.29
CA ASN A 61 0.84 8.04 -8.98
C ASN A 61 0.24 9.38 -8.50
N SER A 62 -0.97 9.37 -7.92
CA SER A 62 -1.60 10.57 -7.36
C SER A 62 -1.05 10.95 -5.97
N TYR A 63 -0.31 10.06 -5.31
CA TYR A 63 0.22 10.26 -3.96
C TYR A 63 1.58 10.95 -3.95
N THR A 64 1.59 12.17 -4.47
CA THR A 64 2.80 12.97 -4.71
C THR A 64 3.61 13.36 -3.46
N ASN A 65 3.03 13.27 -2.26
CA ASN A 65 3.75 13.54 -1.00
C ASN A 65 4.53 12.33 -0.48
N ILE A 66 4.30 11.13 -1.01
CA ILE A 66 5.00 9.91 -0.60
C ILE A 66 6.25 9.76 -1.47
N THR A 67 7.38 10.26 -0.96
CA THR A 67 8.65 10.33 -1.70
C THR A 67 9.59 9.15 -1.48
N THR A 68 9.25 8.27 -0.55
CA THR A 68 9.96 7.02 -0.21
C THR A 68 9.10 5.82 -0.58
N GLY A 69 9.68 4.62 -0.57
CA GLY A 69 8.88 3.42 -0.84
C GLY A 69 7.81 3.18 0.23
N ALA A 70 6.71 2.59 -0.20
CA ALA A 70 5.52 2.35 0.61
C ALA A 70 4.72 1.13 0.11
N LEU A 71 3.97 0.51 1.02
CA LEU A 71 2.98 -0.52 0.75
C LEU A 71 1.58 0.10 0.66
N PHE A 72 0.80 -0.35 -0.32
CA PHE A 72 -0.55 0.14 -0.58
C PHE A 72 -1.53 -1.03 -0.60
N VAL A 73 -2.49 -1.02 0.31
CA VAL A 73 -3.58 -1.97 0.35
C VAL A 73 -4.80 -1.37 -0.33
N PHE A 74 -5.25 -2.01 -1.40
CA PHE A 74 -6.47 -1.66 -2.12
C PHE A 74 -7.41 -2.85 -2.17
N HIS A 75 -8.71 -2.58 -2.23
CA HIS A 75 -9.67 -3.57 -2.70
C HIS A 75 -9.61 -3.57 -4.23
N ASN A 76 -9.17 -4.66 -4.83
CA ASN A 76 -9.06 -4.79 -6.27
C ASN A 76 -10.26 -5.59 -6.80
N THR A 77 -11.06 -4.98 -7.68
CA THR A 77 -12.26 -5.63 -8.22
C THR A 77 -11.97 -6.70 -9.27
N ASP A 78 -10.81 -6.64 -9.93
CA ASP A 78 -10.40 -7.67 -10.90
C ASP A 78 -9.94 -8.95 -10.19
N LEU A 79 -9.27 -8.79 -9.04
CA LEU A 79 -8.90 -9.91 -8.17
C LEU A 79 -10.09 -10.40 -7.30
N GLY A 80 -10.99 -9.48 -6.93
CA GLY A 80 -12.15 -9.77 -6.09
C GLY A 80 -11.89 -9.69 -4.57
N HIS A 81 -10.71 -9.19 -4.17
CA HIS A 81 -10.28 -9.08 -2.78
C HIS A 81 -9.21 -8.01 -2.57
N ALA A 82 -8.75 -7.85 -1.33
CA ALA A 82 -7.72 -6.89 -0.99
C ALA A 82 -6.33 -7.35 -1.42
N ALA A 83 -5.57 -6.46 -2.03
CA ALA A 83 -4.24 -6.71 -2.55
C ALA A 83 -3.25 -5.66 -2.04
N VAL A 84 -2.00 -6.07 -1.83
CA VAL A 84 -0.92 -5.21 -1.36
C VAL A 84 0.06 -4.97 -2.49
N TYR A 85 0.26 -3.71 -2.82
CA TYR A 85 1.19 -3.26 -3.83
C TYR A 85 2.36 -2.54 -3.17
N TYR A 86 3.57 -2.78 -3.65
CA TYR A 86 4.74 -2.00 -3.28
C TYR A 86 5.09 -1.05 -4.40
N ASP A 87 5.36 0.21 -4.07
CA ASP A 87 5.99 1.16 -4.98
C ASP A 87 7.18 1.80 -4.25
N SER A 88 8.36 1.73 -4.87
CA SER A 88 9.62 2.26 -4.32
C SER A 88 9.68 3.79 -4.28
N LYS A 89 8.85 4.47 -5.08
CA LYS A 89 8.78 5.93 -5.15
C LYS A 89 7.42 6.37 -5.71
N PRO A 90 6.35 6.35 -4.91
CA PRO A 90 4.98 6.69 -5.35
C PRO A 90 4.85 8.08 -5.98
N SER A 91 5.65 9.04 -5.52
CA SER A 91 5.75 10.39 -6.11
C SER A 91 6.30 10.42 -7.54
N ALA A 92 6.93 9.35 -8.02
CA ALA A 92 7.34 9.14 -9.39
C ALA A 92 6.36 8.18 -10.07
N ALA A 93 5.90 8.50 -11.28
CA ALA A 93 4.90 7.69 -11.94
C ALA A 93 5.43 6.31 -12.34
N GLY A 94 4.69 5.26 -12.02
CA GLY A 94 4.98 3.87 -12.41
C GLY A 94 5.83 3.10 -11.41
N GLY A 95 5.85 1.76 -11.54
CA GLY A 95 6.74 0.89 -10.77
C GLY A 95 6.10 0.19 -9.58
N ALA A 96 4.78 0.33 -9.40
CA ALA A 96 4.05 -0.42 -8.40
C ALA A 96 3.94 -1.90 -8.82
N VAL A 97 4.20 -2.81 -7.89
CA VAL A 97 4.14 -4.26 -8.10
C VAL A 97 3.27 -4.91 -7.03
N LEU A 98 2.51 -5.94 -7.40
CA LEU A 98 1.76 -6.77 -6.45
C LEU A 98 2.75 -7.61 -5.63
N VAL A 99 2.65 -7.55 -4.30
CA VAL A 99 3.56 -8.24 -3.37
C VAL A 99 2.88 -9.19 -2.41
N ALA A 100 1.59 -8.98 -2.13
CA ALA A 100 0.79 -9.88 -1.30
C ALA A 100 -0.70 -9.71 -1.55
N GLU A 101 -1.49 -10.67 -1.08
CA GLU A 101 -2.95 -10.69 -1.22
C GLU A 101 -3.60 -11.10 0.10
N PHE A 102 -4.79 -10.56 0.35
CA PHE A 102 -5.70 -10.94 1.43
C PHE A 102 -7.01 -11.44 0.81
N ASP A 103 -6.99 -12.67 0.31
CA ASP A 103 -8.10 -13.35 -0.37
C ASP A 103 -9.37 -13.51 0.49
N ASN A 104 -9.22 -13.43 1.81
CA ASN A 104 -10.30 -13.43 2.79
C ASN A 104 -11.00 -12.06 2.97
N ILE A 105 -10.39 -10.96 2.49
CA ILE A 105 -10.96 -9.61 2.57
C ILE A 105 -11.57 -9.22 1.22
N LYS A 106 -12.84 -9.59 1.03
CA LYS A 106 -13.56 -9.49 -0.26
C LYS A 106 -14.40 -8.23 -0.45
N LEU A 107 -14.53 -7.40 0.59
CA LEU A 107 -15.38 -6.21 0.55
C LEU A 107 -14.54 -4.98 0.85
N LEU A 108 -14.76 -3.90 0.10
CA LEU A 108 -14.13 -2.60 0.32
C LEU A 108 -14.26 -2.14 1.79
N GLY A 109 -15.47 -2.27 2.36
CA GLY A 109 -15.73 -1.86 3.74
C GLY A 109 -14.92 -2.64 4.79
N SER A 110 -14.48 -3.86 4.47
CA SER A 110 -13.64 -4.66 5.37
C SER A 110 -12.20 -4.13 5.46
N LEU A 111 -11.77 -3.27 4.54
CA LEU A 111 -10.46 -2.62 4.67
C LEU A 111 -10.36 -1.70 5.90
N GLY A 112 -11.50 -1.20 6.38
CA GLY A 112 -11.55 -0.34 7.56
C GLY A 112 -11.10 -1.01 8.87
N SER A 113 -10.96 -2.35 8.91
CA SER A 113 -10.46 -3.06 10.08
C SER A 113 -8.94 -3.20 10.14
N PHE A 114 -8.21 -2.86 9.06
CA PHE A 114 -6.76 -2.94 9.05
C PHE A 114 -6.15 -1.97 10.06
N ASN A 115 -5.10 -2.44 10.72
CA ASN A 115 -4.26 -1.65 11.61
C ASN A 115 -2.78 -2.01 11.42
N ALA A 116 -1.88 -1.24 12.03
CA ALA A 116 -0.45 -1.46 11.93
C ALA A 116 0.00 -2.87 12.37
N GLY A 117 -0.69 -3.49 13.34
CA GLY A 117 -0.37 -4.83 13.83
C GLY A 117 -0.70 -5.97 12.85
N ASP A 118 -1.39 -5.68 11.75
CA ASP A 118 -1.60 -6.64 10.66
C ASP A 118 -0.34 -6.81 9.79
N PHE A 119 0.69 -5.99 10.01
CA PHE A 119 1.93 -5.95 9.25
C PHE A 119 3.13 -6.13 10.17
N LEU A 120 4.04 -7.02 9.77
CA LEU A 120 5.28 -7.31 10.48
C LEU A 120 6.45 -6.97 9.56
N LEU A 121 7.22 -5.94 9.94
CA LEU A 121 8.45 -5.56 9.26
C LEU A 121 9.64 -6.21 9.98
N ILE A 122 10.54 -6.83 9.24
CA ILE A 122 11.71 -7.57 9.79
C ILE A 122 12.99 -7.17 9.10
#